data_AF-A0A7C1Q813-F1
#
_entry.id   AF-A0A7C1Q813-F1
#
_cell.length_a   1.000
_cell.length_b   1.000
_cell.length_c   1.000
_cell.angle_alpha   90.00
_cell.angle_beta   90.00
_cell.angle_gamma   90.00
#
_symmetry.space_group_name_H-M   'P 1'
#
loop_
_entity.id
_entity.type
_entity.pdbx_description
1 polymer ?
#
loop_
_entity_poly.entity_id
_entity_poly.type
_entity_poly.pdbx_seq_one_letter_code
_entity_poly.pdbx_strand_id
1 'polypeptide(L)'
;MIEVLSKIFSMLDLSWIDSFEEIGDSGEFFEVLTNFPNLKPIFKKGKVKDEGEFKRTVRHILRLFKIYFLFRKDDYFHDTLSRKSIETIRKKLLYQNSQNELIIPIILMYHDIGRLIDKNDHSIQSFQLVSRLNLFEPFALSTSEKLLVKLLIKYHLLFAKIYTGESTYFGIYALLKDPEFVELTSDENFINRFVDLLEIFTYIDILGYSYTKIYDHYIKYYSEINLRLKNIL
;
A
#
# COMPACT_ATOMS: atom_id res chain seq x y z
N MET A 1 1.99 17.66 -2.23
CA MET A 1 1.48 16.34 -2.69
C MET A 1 0.20 15.95 -1.96
N ILE A 2 0.23 15.84 -0.62
CA ILE A 2 -0.89 15.28 0.15
C ILE A 2 -2.20 16.07 0.03
N GLU A 3 -2.13 17.40 0.10
CA GLU A 3 -3.31 18.26 -0.08
C GLU A 3 -3.94 18.11 -1.47
N VAL A 4 -3.10 18.01 -2.51
CA VAL A 4 -3.54 17.81 -3.90
C VAL A 4 -4.27 16.48 -4.05
N LEU A 5 -3.66 15.39 -3.57
CA LEU A 5 -4.28 14.07 -3.57
C LEU A 5 -5.59 14.09 -2.75
N SER A 6 -5.61 14.72 -1.57
CA SER A 6 -6.82 14.85 -0.75
C SER A 6 -7.96 15.53 -1.51
N LYS A 7 -7.66 16.60 -2.27
CA LYS A 7 -8.64 17.30 -3.11
C LYS A 7 -9.19 16.39 -4.20
N ILE A 8 -8.32 15.68 -4.94
CA ILE A 8 -8.75 14.73 -5.99
C ILE A 8 -9.69 13.67 -5.40
N PHE A 9 -9.26 12.97 -4.36
CA PHE A 9 -10.05 11.88 -3.76
C PHE A 9 -11.22 12.34 -2.90
N SER A 10 -11.36 13.65 -2.66
CA SER A 10 -12.57 14.21 -2.08
C SER A 10 -13.73 14.29 -3.08
N MET A 11 -13.42 14.33 -4.37
CA MET A 11 -14.40 14.46 -5.46
C MET A 11 -14.74 13.11 -6.10
N LEU A 12 -13.92 12.08 -5.88
CA LEU A 12 -14.12 10.75 -6.43
C LEU A 12 -14.95 9.86 -5.51
N ASP A 13 -15.96 9.19 -6.04
CA ASP A 13 -16.72 8.16 -5.32
C ASP A 13 -16.20 6.75 -5.62
N LEU A 14 -16.36 5.82 -4.67
CA LEU A 14 -15.94 4.43 -4.87
C LEU A 14 -16.69 3.78 -6.05
N SER A 15 -17.99 4.08 -6.20
CA SER A 15 -18.81 3.61 -7.33
C SER A 15 -18.32 4.13 -8.68
N TRP A 16 -17.85 5.38 -8.72
CA TRP A 16 -17.24 5.95 -9.92
C TRP A 16 -15.95 5.19 -10.28
N ILE A 17 -15.07 4.99 -9.29
CA ILE A 17 -13.80 4.26 -9.50
C ILE A 17 -14.07 2.84 -10.02
N ASP A 18 -15.11 2.18 -9.51
CA ASP A 18 -15.46 0.81 -9.88
C ASP A 18 -16.03 0.68 -11.30
N SER A 19 -16.86 1.65 -11.71
CA SER A 19 -17.64 1.57 -12.95
C SER A 19 -16.98 2.25 -14.15
N PHE A 20 -16.00 3.14 -13.95
CA PHE A 20 -15.41 3.90 -15.03
C PHE A 20 -14.51 3.03 -15.92
N GLU A 21 -14.89 2.89 -17.19
CA GLU A 21 -14.22 2.00 -18.17
C GLU A 21 -12.87 2.54 -18.65
N GLU A 22 -12.77 3.86 -18.80
CA GLU A 22 -11.59 4.57 -19.32
C GLU A 22 -10.69 5.13 -18.21
N ILE A 23 -10.64 4.46 -17.05
CA ILE A 23 -9.96 4.96 -15.85
C ILE A 23 -8.49 5.33 -16.06
N GLY A 24 -7.79 4.61 -16.92
CA GLY A 24 -6.40 4.88 -17.27
C GLY A 24 -6.18 6.11 -18.17
N ASP A 25 -7.25 6.66 -18.74
CA ASP A 25 -7.26 7.89 -19.55
C ASP A 25 -8.07 9.02 -18.89
N SER A 26 -8.54 8.80 -17.64
CA SER A 26 -9.28 9.80 -16.88
C SER A 26 -8.40 11.00 -16.52
N GLY A 27 -8.99 12.19 -16.48
CA GLY A 27 -8.32 13.41 -16.02
C GLY A 27 -7.80 13.26 -14.60
N GLU A 28 -8.56 12.58 -13.74
CA GLU A 28 -8.22 12.34 -12.34
C GLU A 28 -7.01 11.43 -12.19
N PHE A 29 -6.89 10.37 -13.00
CA PHE A 29 -5.68 9.55 -13.00
C PHE A 29 -4.47 10.33 -13.49
N PHE A 30 -4.62 11.18 -14.53
CA PHE A 30 -3.54 12.04 -14.98
C PHE A 30 -3.10 13.03 -13.89
N GLU A 31 -4.04 13.66 -13.18
CA GLU A 31 -3.76 14.55 -12.05
C GLU A 31 -3.01 13.81 -10.94
N VAL A 32 -3.43 12.58 -10.60
CA VAL A 32 -2.69 11.74 -9.66
C VAL A 32 -1.26 11.50 -10.16
N LEU A 33 -1.06 11.11 -11.42
CA LEU A 33 0.26 10.87 -11.99
C LEU A 33 1.17 12.10 -12.01
N THR A 34 0.64 13.32 -12.04
CA THR A 34 1.49 14.53 -11.91
C THR A 34 2.24 14.59 -10.59
N ASN A 35 1.72 13.95 -9.53
CA ASN A 35 2.37 13.84 -8.23
C ASN A 35 3.38 12.68 -8.16
N PHE A 36 3.41 11.81 -9.18
CA PHE A 36 4.29 10.64 -9.30
C PHE A 36 4.96 10.62 -10.69
N PRO A 37 5.76 11.65 -11.03
CA PRO A 37 6.10 11.99 -12.41
C PRO A 37 6.91 10.90 -13.16
N ASN A 38 7.65 10.08 -12.43
CA ASN A 38 8.46 8.98 -12.95
C ASN A 38 7.66 7.70 -13.25
N LEU A 39 6.37 7.64 -12.92
CA LEU A 39 5.51 6.49 -13.23
C LEU A 39 4.85 6.58 -14.61
N LYS A 40 4.75 7.77 -15.21
CA LYS A 40 4.16 7.96 -16.53
C LYS A 40 4.73 7.01 -17.61
N PRO A 41 6.05 6.84 -17.78
CA PRO A 41 6.58 5.89 -18.77
C PRO A 41 6.26 4.43 -18.43
N ILE A 42 6.22 4.07 -17.14
CA ILE A 42 5.93 2.71 -16.66
C ILE A 42 4.47 2.35 -16.99
N PHE A 43 3.53 3.22 -16.61
CA PHE A 43 2.11 3.01 -16.90
C PHE A 43 1.82 3.01 -18.41
N LYS A 44 2.45 3.89 -19.20
CA LYS A 44 2.32 3.86 -20.66
C LYS A 44 2.75 2.53 -21.24
N LYS A 45 3.89 1.98 -20.80
CA LYS A 45 4.38 0.67 -21.25
C LYS A 45 3.45 -0.46 -20.80
N GLY A 46 2.97 -0.41 -19.56
CA GLY A 46 2.01 -1.37 -19.02
C GLY A 46 0.71 -1.42 -19.81
N LYS A 47 0.12 -0.26 -20.11
CA LYS A 47 -1.10 -0.12 -20.92
C LYS A 47 -0.96 -0.77 -22.29
N VAL A 48 0.17 -0.55 -22.97
CA VAL A 48 0.43 -1.13 -24.32
C VAL A 48 0.60 -2.65 -24.25
N LYS A 49 1.21 -3.16 -23.16
CA LYS A 49 1.48 -4.59 -23.00
C LYS A 49 0.22 -5.39 -22.65
N ASP A 50 -0.54 -4.91 -21.67
CA ASP A 50 -1.76 -5.55 -21.17
C ASP A 50 -2.69 -4.47 -20.62
N GLU A 51 -3.62 -4.01 -21.45
CA GLU A 51 -4.56 -2.95 -21.08
C GLU A 51 -5.49 -3.40 -19.93
N GLY A 52 -5.87 -4.68 -19.89
CA GLY A 52 -6.76 -5.22 -18.88
C GLY A 52 -6.13 -5.19 -17.48
N GLU A 53 -4.90 -5.68 -17.37
CA GLU A 53 -4.15 -5.63 -16.11
C GLU A 53 -3.82 -4.19 -15.73
N PHE A 54 -3.47 -3.34 -16.70
CA PHE A 54 -3.26 -1.92 -16.46
C PHE A 54 -4.48 -1.23 -15.84
N LYS A 55 -5.68 -1.40 -16.43
CA LYS A 55 -6.93 -0.84 -15.89
C LYS A 55 -7.22 -1.38 -14.49
N ARG A 56 -6.99 -2.67 -14.26
CA ARG A 56 -7.15 -3.30 -12.93
C ARG A 56 -6.21 -2.69 -11.89
N THR A 57 -4.92 -2.54 -12.20
CA THR A 57 -3.92 -1.94 -11.31
C THR A 57 -4.25 -0.49 -11.00
N VAL A 58 -4.59 0.33 -12.01
CA VAL A 58 -4.96 1.74 -11.81
C VAL A 58 -6.20 1.85 -10.93
N ARG A 59 -7.24 1.06 -11.19
CA ARG A 59 -8.45 1.03 -10.37
C ARG A 59 -8.17 0.67 -8.93
N HIS A 60 -7.36 -0.36 -8.70
CA HIS A 60 -6.95 -0.77 -7.36
C HIS A 60 -6.26 0.38 -6.64
N ILE A 61 -5.22 0.97 -7.23
CA ILE A 61 -4.49 2.12 -6.66
C ILE A 61 -5.43 3.28 -6.31
N LEU A 62 -6.34 3.67 -7.22
CA LEU A 62 -7.30 4.75 -6.95
C LEU A 62 -8.25 4.40 -5.80
N ARG A 63 -8.71 3.15 -5.70
CA ARG A 63 -9.49 2.70 -4.54
C ARG A 63 -8.70 2.81 -3.25
N LEU A 64 -7.45 2.35 -3.23
CA LEU A 64 -6.59 2.45 -2.03
C LEU A 64 -6.44 3.89 -1.55
N PHE A 65 -6.19 4.82 -2.47
CA PHE A 65 -6.14 6.23 -2.13
C PHE A 65 -7.47 6.76 -1.60
N LYS A 66 -8.61 6.40 -2.22
CA LYS A 66 -9.93 6.79 -1.72
C LYS A 66 -10.15 6.30 -0.30
N ILE A 67 -9.87 5.01 -0.02
CA ILE A 67 -9.98 4.41 1.32
C ILE A 67 -9.06 5.12 2.31
N TYR A 68 -7.81 5.39 1.94
CA TYR A 68 -6.86 6.14 2.75
C TYR A 68 -7.41 7.52 3.16
N PHE A 69 -7.98 8.28 2.21
CA PHE A 69 -8.53 9.60 2.51
C PHE A 69 -9.84 9.56 3.30
N LEU A 70 -10.67 8.52 3.11
CA LEU A 70 -11.85 8.30 3.95
C LEU A 70 -11.45 8.03 5.42
N PHE A 71 -10.43 7.20 5.64
CA PHE A 71 -9.85 7.02 6.97
C PHE A 71 -9.33 8.32 7.57
N ARG A 72 -8.76 9.23 6.77
CA ARG A 72 -8.27 10.54 7.23
C ARG A 72 -9.37 11.56 7.52
N LYS A 73 -10.54 11.44 6.91
CA LYS A 73 -11.68 12.33 7.15
C LYS A 73 -12.58 11.93 8.31
N ASP A 74 -12.35 10.75 8.88
CA ASP A 74 -13.19 10.15 9.93
C ASP A 74 -14.57 9.70 9.41
N ASP A 75 -14.65 9.45 8.11
CA ASP A 75 -15.88 9.00 7.47
C ASP A 75 -16.17 7.54 7.83
N TYR A 76 -17.46 7.22 7.98
CA TYR A 76 -17.91 5.84 8.03
C TYR A 76 -18.30 5.40 6.61
N PHE A 77 -17.57 4.45 6.04
CA PHE A 77 -17.67 4.10 4.62
C PHE A 77 -17.76 2.59 4.36
N HIS A 78 -17.94 1.78 5.41
CA HIS A 78 -17.93 0.33 5.29
C HIS A 78 -18.98 -0.31 6.19
N ASP A 79 -19.89 -1.09 5.61
CA ASP A 79 -21.08 -1.57 6.33
C ASP A 79 -20.79 -2.71 7.32
N THR A 80 -19.71 -3.47 7.11
CA THR A 80 -19.41 -4.66 7.93
C THR A 80 -18.32 -4.46 8.98
N LEU A 81 -17.68 -3.29 9.01
CA LEU A 81 -16.70 -2.93 10.04
C LEU A 81 -17.36 -2.00 11.04
N SER A 82 -17.27 -2.32 12.34
CA SER A 82 -17.79 -1.41 13.35
C SER A 82 -17.02 -0.09 13.36
N ARG A 83 -17.68 0.96 13.86
CA ARG A 83 -17.06 2.26 14.07
C ARG A 83 -15.79 2.16 14.91
N LYS A 84 -15.78 1.29 15.93
CA LYS A 84 -14.61 1.03 16.79
C LYS A 84 -13.43 0.47 15.99
N SER A 85 -13.67 -0.45 15.06
CA SER A 85 -12.64 -1.01 14.17
C SER A 85 -12.06 0.06 13.26
N ILE A 86 -12.91 0.88 12.63
CA ILE A 86 -12.50 1.99 11.77
C ILE A 86 -11.65 3.00 12.55
N GLU A 87 -12.08 3.38 13.76
CA GLU A 87 -11.33 4.28 14.64
C GLU A 87 -9.98 3.71 15.05
N THR A 88 -9.89 2.39 15.26
CA THR A 88 -8.63 1.71 15.59
C THR A 88 -7.64 1.81 14.44
N ILE A 89 -8.07 1.50 13.21
CA ILE A 89 -7.24 1.63 12.01
C ILE A 89 -6.83 3.09 11.80
N ARG A 90 -7.79 4.02 11.90
CA ARG A 90 -7.56 5.46 11.76
C ARG A 90 -6.51 5.96 12.75
N LYS A 91 -6.57 5.57 14.03
CA LYS A 91 -5.56 5.96 15.04
C LYS A 91 -4.16 5.52 14.64
N LYS A 92 -3.99 4.26 14.19
CA LYS A 92 -2.71 3.74 13.70
C LYS A 92 -2.21 4.51 12.48
N LEU A 93 -3.09 4.77 11.51
CA LEU A 93 -2.79 5.54 10.31
C LEU A 93 -2.35 6.98 10.63
N LEU A 94 -3.09 7.67 11.50
CA LEU A 94 -2.77 9.05 11.90
C LEU A 94 -1.44 9.13 12.66
N TYR A 95 -1.13 8.11 13.48
CA TYR A 95 0.16 8.01 14.15
C TYR A 95 1.32 7.87 13.14
N GLN A 96 1.18 7.03 12.11
CA GLN A 96 2.22 6.92 11.08
C GLN A 96 2.36 8.21 10.25
N ASN A 97 1.24 8.85 9.94
CA ASN A 97 1.24 10.12 9.21
C ASN A 97 1.91 11.26 9.99
N SER A 98 1.86 11.26 11.33
CA SER A 98 2.55 12.28 12.14
C SER A 98 4.07 12.13 12.10
N GLN A 99 4.58 10.95 11.73
CA GLN A 99 6.01 10.71 11.52
C GLN A 99 6.46 11.18 10.13
N ASN A 100 5.75 10.76 9.08
CA ASN A 100 5.95 11.24 7.72
C ASN A 100 4.72 10.92 6.85
N GLU A 101 3.99 11.96 6.41
CA GLU A 101 2.76 11.80 5.65
C GLU A 101 2.94 11.30 4.21
N LEU A 102 4.18 11.24 3.69
CA LEU A 102 4.46 10.79 2.33
C LEU A 102 4.53 9.27 2.20
N ILE A 103 4.88 8.56 3.28
CA ILE A 103 5.21 7.13 3.26
C ILE A 103 4.04 6.28 2.74
N ILE A 104 2.85 6.42 3.35
CA ILE A 104 1.69 5.61 2.97
C ILE A 104 1.29 5.89 1.51
N PRO A 105 1.07 7.15 1.06
CA PRO A 105 0.80 7.47 -0.34
C PRO A 105 1.78 6.89 -1.36
N ILE A 106 3.08 6.91 -1.04
CA ILE A 106 4.10 6.29 -1.90
C ILE A 106 3.93 4.77 -1.91
N ILE A 107 3.70 4.13 -0.78
CA ILE A 107 3.40 2.69 -0.76
C ILE A 107 2.18 2.36 -1.63
N LEU A 108 1.06 3.08 -1.45
CA LEU A 108 -0.20 2.82 -2.17
C LEU A 108 -0.01 2.92 -3.68
N MET A 109 0.76 3.91 -4.15
CA MET A 109 1.02 4.08 -5.57
C MET A 109 1.97 3.02 -6.15
N TYR A 110 3.02 2.63 -5.41
CA TYR A 110 4.11 1.83 -5.97
C TYR A 110 4.04 0.32 -5.67
N HIS A 111 3.20 -0.15 -4.74
CA HIS A 111 3.20 -1.57 -4.32
C HIS A 111 2.92 -2.56 -5.47
N ASP A 112 2.03 -2.20 -6.40
CA ASP A 112 1.51 -3.11 -7.44
C ASP A 112 1.97 -2.79 -8.87
N ILE A 113 2.89 -1.83 -9.05
CA ILE A 113 3.37 -1.45 -10.41
C ILE A 113 4.09 -2.61 -11.13
N GLY A 114 4.63 -3.57 -10.39
CA GLY A 114 5.24 -4.79 -10.90
C GLY A 114 4.25 -5.70 -11.63
N ARG A 115 2.94 -5.57 -11.39
CA ARG A 115 1.90 -6.33 -12.11
C ARG A 115 1.90 -6.06 -13.61
N LEU A 116 2.32 -4.87 -14.01
CA LEU A 116 2.50 -4.48 -15.41
C LEU A 116 3.66 -5.23 -16.10
N ILE A 117 4.52 -5.89 -15.31
CA ILE A 117 5.64 -6.71 -15.77
C ILE A 117 5.28 -8.19 -15.62
N ASP A 118 4.98 -8.64 -14.41
CA ASP A 118 4.54 -10.00 -14.10
C ASP A 118 3.60 -9.98 -12.90
N LYS A 119 2.39 -10.49 -13.08
CA LYS A 119 1.36 -10.57 -12.03
C LYS A 119 1.70 -11.58 -10.93
N ASN A 120 2.43 -12.65 -11.24
CA ASN A 120 2.68 -13.75 -10.31
C ASN A 120 3.74 -13.39 -9.26
N ASP A 121 4.69 -12.53 -9.63
CA ASP A 121 5.79 -12.10 -8.77
C ASP A 121 5.83 -10.57 -8.62
N HIS A 122 4.65 -9.94 -8.64
CA HIS A 122 4.54 -8.48 -8.74
C HIS A 122 5.20 -7.74 -7.59
N SER A 123 5.23 -8.27 -6.37
CA SER A 123 5.86 -7.60 -5.24
C SER A 123 7.38 -7.49 -5.41
N ILE A 124 8.04 -8.55 -5.92
CA ILE A 124 9.47 -8.54 -6.26
C ILE A 124 9.72 -7.65 -7.47
N GLN A 125 8.86 -7.71 -8.50
CA GLN A 125 8.99 -6.84 -9.67
C GLN A 125 8.84 -5.35 -9.31
N SER A 126 7.88 -4.99 -8.46
CA SER A 126 7.71 -3.63 -7.94
C SER A 126 8.96 -3.17 -7.20
N PHE A 127 9.48 -4.00 -6.28
CA PHE A 127 10.72 -3.71 -5.56
C PHE A 127 11.90 -3.49 -6.50
N GLN A 128 12.12 -4.39 -7.47
CA GLN A 128 13.22 -4.26 -8.44
C GLN A 128 13.07 -3.01 -9.30
N LEU A 129 11.86 -2.68 -9.73
CA LEU A 129 11.60 -1.51 -10.57
C LEU A 129 11.88 -0.21 -9.82
N VAL A 130 11.39 -0.10 -8.58
CA VAL A 130 11.66 1.02 -7.67
C VAL A 130 13.16 1.18 -7.43
N SER A 131 13.85 0.09 -7.11
CA SER A 131 15.28 0.12 -6.78
C SER A 131 16.16 0.44 -8.00
N ARG A 132 15.91 -0.19 -9.15
CA ARG A 132 16.73 0.02 -10.36
C ARG A 132 16.57 1.41 -10.97
N LEU A 133 15.36 1.96 -10.92
CA LEU A 133 15.05 3.26 -11.53
C LEU A 133 15.09 4.42 -10.53
N ASN A 134 15.49 4.16 -9.27
CA ASN A 134 15.50 5.15 -8.19
C ASN A 134 14.18 5.94 -8.11
N LEU A 135 13.05 5.23 -8.12
CA LEU A 135 11.74 5.86 -8.26
C LEU A 135 11.33 6.72 -7.06
N PHE A 136 12.10 6.71 -5.96
CA PHE A 136 11.82 7.55 -4.80
C PHE A 136 12.62 8.85 -4.77
N GLU A 137 13.45 9.10 -5.78
CA GLU A 137 14.29 10.29 -5.82
C GLU A 137 13.52 11.63 -5.81
N PRO A 138 12.35 11.74 -6.46
CA PRO A 138 11.55 12.98 -6.40
C PRO A 138 10.94 13.29 -5.02
N PHE A 139 10.96 12.36 -4.06
CA PHE A 139 10.34 12.55 -2.75
C PHE A 139 11.37 12.85 -1.67
N ALA A 140 11.03 13.75 -0.76
CA ALA A 140 11.84 14.09 0.40
C ALA A 140 11.77 12.98 1.48
N LEU A 141 12.32 11.81 1.15
CA LEU A 141 12.49 10.68 2.06
C LEU A 141 13.97 10.53 2.42
N SER A 142 14.26 10.32 3.70
CA SER A 142 15.57 9.89 4.17
C SER A 142 15.96 8.50 3.63
N THR A 143 17.23 8.13 3.72
CA THR A 143 17.71 6.82 3.27
C THR A 143 16.98 5.66 3.96
N SER A 144 16.77 5.75 5.27
CA SER A 144 16.04 4.74 6.04
C SER A 144 14.57 4.67 5.62
N GLU A 145 13.91 5.80 5.35
CA GLU A 145 12.52 5.80 4.86
C GLU A 145 12.39 5.24 3.44
N LYS A 146 13.34 5.55 2.54
CA LYS A 146 13.38 4.94 1.20
C LYS A 146 13.49 3.41 1.32
N LEU A 147 14.34 2.91 2.22
CA LEU A 147 14.50 1.47 2.45
C LEU A 147 13.25 0.86 3.10
N LEU A 148 12.66 1.52 4.11
CA LEU A 148 11.39 1.12 4.73
C LEU A 148 10.28 0.93 3.69
N VAL A 149 10.09 1.91 2.80
CA VAL A 149 9.08 1.85 1.74
C VAL A 149 9.38 0.72 0.74
N LYS A 150 10.64 0.55 0.34
CA LYS A 150 11.06 -0.55 -0.57
C LYS A 150 10.74 -1.92 0.02
N LEU A 151 11.11 -2.14 1.28
CA LEU A 151 10.86 -3.39 1.98
C LEU A 151 9.37 -3.64 2.13
N LEU A 152 8.60 -2.60 2.47
CA LEU A 152 7.15 -2.75 2.56
C LEU A 152 6.55 -3.15 1.22
N ILE A 153 6.93 -2.51 0.11
CA ILE A 153 6.50 -2.92 -1.25
C ILE A 153 6.87 -4.38 -1.54
N LYS A 154 8.08 -4.82 -1.18
CA LYS A 154 8.53 -6.20 -1.40
C LYS A 154 7.69 -7.21 -0.61
N TYR A 155 7.32 -6.87 0.62
CA TYR A 155 6.70 -7.77 1.59
C TYR A 155 5.23 -7.45 1.90
N HIS A 156 4.56 -6.61 1.11
CA HIS A 156 3.22 -6.11 1.42
C HIS A 156 2.15 -7.21 1.55
N LEU A 157 2.37 -8.38 0.93
CA LEU A 157 1.48 -9.53 1.03
C LEU A 157 1.68 -10.36 2.33
N LEU A 158 2.69 -10.06 3.15
CA LEU A 158 3.08 -10.91 4.29
C LEU A 158 1.93 -11.13 5.27
N PHE A 159 1.26 -10.07 5.70
CA PHE A 159 0.14 -10.18 6.66
C PHE A 159 -1.01 -10.99 6.09
N ALA A 160 -1.40 -10.75 4.84
CA ALA A 160 -2.45 -11.49 4.16
C ALA A 160 -2.10 -12.97 4.02
N LYS A 161 -0.85 -13.30 3.67
CA LYS A 161 -0.37 -14.68 3.57
C LYS A 161 -0.31 -15.39 4.92
N ILE A 162 0.06 -14.69 6.00
CA ILE A 162 0.01 -15.25 7.35
C ILE A 162 -1.44 -15.52 7.76
N TYR A 163 -2.34 -14.58 7.50
CA TYR A 163 -3.75 -14.72 7.85
C TYR A 163 -4.44 -15.88 7.12
N THR A 164 -4.16 -16.05 5.82
CA THR A 164 -4.73 -17.13 4.99
C THR A 164 -4.06 -18.49 5.20
N GLY A 165 -2.92 -18.54 5.89
CA GLY A 165 -2.13 -19.75 6.09
C GLY A 165 -1.21 -20.10 4.92
N GLU A 166 -1.17 -19.29 3.86
CA GLU A 166 -0.23 -19.42 2.73
C GLU A 166 1.23 -19.16 3.15
N SER A 167 1.42 -18.43 4.25
CA SER A 167 2.70 -18.28 4.92
C SER A 167 2.53 -18.62 6.39
N THR A 168 3.54 -19.23 6.98
CA THR A 168 3.66 -19.26 8.44
C THR A 168 4.45 -18.03 8.90
N TYR A 169 4.55 -17.83 10.22
CA TYR A 169 5.54 -16.91 10.77
C TYR A 169 6.98 -17.35 10.40
N PHE A 170 7.21 -18.60 9.99
CA PHE A 170 8.52 -19.01 9.44
C PHE A 170 8.78 -18.43 8.03
N GLY A 171 7.76 -17.92 7.32
CA GLY A 171 7.98 -17.17 6.07
C GLY A 171 8.83 -15.90 6.28
N ILE A 172 8.95 -15.43 7.52
CA ILE A 172 9.83 -14.33 7.94
C ILE A 172 11.32 -14.72 7.86
N TYR A 173 11.68 -16.01 7.80
CA TYR A 173 13.08 -16.40 7.59
C TYR A 173 13.65 -15.86 6.26
N ALA A 174 12.79 -15.59 5.27
CA ALA A 174 13.21 -14.89 4.05
C ALA A 174 13.59 -13.42 4.33
N LEU A 175 12.86 -12.73 5.22
CA LEU A 175 13.19 -11.38 5.70
C LEU A 175 14.51 -11.38 6.48
N LEU A 176 14.68 -12.31 7.43
CA LEU A 176 15.90 -12.43 8.25
C LEU A 176 17.15 -12.82 7.45
N LYS A 177 16.99 -13.24 6.19
CA LYS A 177 18.09 -13.55 5.26
C LYS A 177 18.25 -12.51 4.16
N ASP A 178 17.41 -11.49 4.14
CA ASP A 178 17.49 -10.39 3.18
C ASP A 178 18.59 -9.41 3.63
N PRO A 179 19.72 -9.28 2.91
CA PRO A 179 20.85 -8.48 3.38
C PRO A 179 20.49 -7.02 3.63
N GLU A 180 19.62 -6.44 2.78
CA GLU A 180 19.13 -5.05 2.94
C GLU A 180 18.26 -4.90 4.18
N PHE A 181 17.55 -5.95 4.59
CA PHE A 181 16.74 -5.97 5.79
C PHE A 181 17.61 -6.14 7.04
N VAL A 182 18.54 -7.10 7.02
CA VAL A 182 19.43 -7.44 8.15
C VAL A 182 20.28 -6.24 8.58
N GLU A 183 20.77 -5.45 7.61
CA GLU A 183 21.55 -4.24 7.90
C GLU A 183 20.80 -3.22 8.76
N LEU A 184 19.45 -3.22 8.70
CA LEU A 184 18.59 -2.32 9.45
C LEU A 184 17.86 -2.96 10.65
N THR A 185 17.92 -4.27 10.81
CA THR A 185 17.25 -4.96 11.94
C THR A 185 17.85 -4.66 13.32
N SER A 186 18.97 -3.96 13.40
CA SER A 186 19.52 -3.53 14.70
C SER A 186 18.75 -2.38 15.35
N ASP A 187 17.81 -1.74 14.64
CA ASP A 187 16.97 -0.66 15.16
C ASP A 187 15.53 -1.16 15.42
N GLU A 188 15.21 -1.34 16.69
CA GLU A 188 13.88 -1.77 17.15
C GLU A 188 12.77 -0.81 16.69
N ASN A 189 13.04 0.50 16.60
CA ASN A 189 12.06 1.47 16.13
C ASN A 189 11.75 1.27 14.64
N PHE A 190 12.76 0.92 13.86
CA PHE A 190 12.60 0.63 12.43
C PHE A 190 11.73 -0.63 12.23
N ILE A 191 12.03 -1.72 12.94
CA ILE A 191 11.24 -2.96 12.89
C ILE A 191 9.80 -2.70 13.29
N ASN A 192 9.58 -2.01 14.41
CA ASN A 192 8.24 -1.70 14.88
C ASN A 192 7.45 -0.89 13.86
N ARG A 193 8.08 0.14 13.27
CA ARG A 193 7.47 0.97 12.23
C ARG A 193 7.17 0.18 10.96
N PHE A 194 8.07 -0.71 10.53
CA PHE A 194 7.87 -1.59 9.37
C PHE A 194 6.65 -2.49 9.56
N VAL A 195 6.55 -3.17 10.71
CA VAL A 195 5.42 -4.06 11.00
C VAL A 195 4.10 -3.29 11.13
N ASP A 196 4.12 -2.10 11.75
CA ASP A 196 2.92 -1.24 11.84
C ASP A 196 2.44 -0.76 10.48
N LEU A 197 3.36 -0.37 9.60
CA LEU A 197 3.01 0.05 8.25
C LEU A 197 2.50 -1.13 7.40
N LEU A 198 3.06 -2.34 7.55
CA LEU A 198 2.52 -3.54 6.90
C LEU A 198 1.08 -3.81 7.32
N GLU A 199 0.77 -3.71 8.61
CA GLU A 199 -0.58 -3.89 9.13
C GLU A 199 -1.54 -2.85 8.54
N ILE A 200 -1.17 -1.56 8.59
CA ILE A 200 -1.97 -0.46 8.06
C ILE A 200 -2.20 -0.62 6.55
N PHE A 201 -1.15 -0.93 5.81
CA PHE A 201 -1.24 -1.18 4.38
C PHE A 201 -2.20 -2.34 4.10
N THR A 202 -2.10 -3.44 4.85
CA THR A 202 -2.98 -4.60 4.66
C THR A 202 -4.45 -4.25 4.86
N TYR A 203 -4.79 -3.43 5.86
CA TYR A 203 -6.16 -2.94 6.00
C TYR A 203 -6.64 -2.15 4.78
N ILE A 204 -5.82 -1.21 4.30
CA ILE A 204 -6.17 -0.39 3.14
C ILE A 204 -6.29 -1.28 1.89
N ASP A 205 -5.36 -2.22 1.70
CA ASP A 205 -5.32 -3.14 0.57
C ASP A 205 -6.56 -4.01 0.47
N ILE A 206 -6.93 -4.67 1.58
CA ILE A 206 -8.10 -5.54 1.60
C ILE A 206 -9.41 -4.76 1.39
N LEU A 207 -9.52 -3.53 1.91
CA LEU A 207 -10.64 -2.60 1.68
C LEU A 207 -10.63 -2.01 0.25
N GLY A 208 -9.46 -2.04 -0.40
CA GLY A 208 -9.25 -1.62 -1.77
C GLY A 208 -9.91 -2.52 -2.82
N TYR A 209 -10.34 -3.72 -2.45
CA TYR A 209 -11.06 -4.63 -3.35
C TYR A 209 -12.58 -4.42 -3.24
N SER A 210 -13.25 -4.18 -4.38
CA SER A 210 -14.68 -3.85 -4.43
C SER A 210 -15.63 -4.97 -3.97
N TYR A 211 -15.17 -6.22 -4.01
CA TYR A 211 -15.96 -7.40 -3.63
C TYR A 211 -15.77 -7.84 -2.18
N THR A 212 -14.83 -7.22 -1.44
CA THR A 212 -14.42 -7.73 -0.14
C THR A 212 -15.40 -7.32 0.95
N LYS A 213 -15.77 -8.29 1.81
CA LYS A 213 -16.42 -8.03 3.09
C LYS A 213 -15.41 -8.27 4.21
N ILE A 214 -15.11 -7.23 4.98
CA ILE A 214 -14.19 -7.29 6.11
C ILE A 214 -14.98 -7.14 7.39
N TYR A 215 -14.77 -8.05 8.33
CA TYR A 215 -15.44 -8.06 9.62
C TYR A 215 -14.45 -7.71 10.73
N ASP A 216 -14.98 -7.30 11.88
CA ASP A 216 -14.16 -6.87 13.04
C ASP A 216 -13.10 -7.89 13.49
N HIS A 217 -13.35 -9.19 13.30
CA HIS A 217 -12.38 -10.21 13.67
C HIS A 217 -11.08 -10.15 12.85
N TYR A 218 -11.11 -9.62 11.61
CA TYR A 218 -9.90 -9.40 10.81
C TYR A 218 -8.95 -8.43 11.51
N ILE A 219 -9.49 -7.39 12.15
CA ILE A 219 -8.71 -6.39 12.89
C ILE A 219 -7.98 -7.03 14.07
N LYS A 220 -8.69 -7.92 14.78
CA LYS A 220 -8.10 -8.69 15.87
C LYS A 220 -6.96 -9.56 15.37
N TYR A 221 -7.17 -10.34 14.31
CA TYR A 221 -6.13 -11.22 13.77
C TYR A 221 -4.92 -10.45 13.24
N TYR A 222 -5.11 -9.35 12.51
CA TYR A 222 -3.99 -8.55 12.01
C TYR A 222 -3.23 -7.88 13.17
N SER A 223 -3.90 -7.48 14.24
CA SER A 223 -3.24 -6.99 15.45
C SER A 223 -2.42 -8.09 16.15
N GLU A 224 -2.93 -9.32 16.19
CA GLU A 224 -2.19 -10.48 16.72
C GLU A 224 -0.96 -10.82 15.86
N ILE A 225 -1.10 -10.76 14.53
CA ILE A 225 0.02 -10.92 13.59
C ILE A 225 1.07 -9.84 13.83
N ASN A 226 0.67 -8.56 13.90
CA ASN A 226 1.57 -7.44 14.19
C ASN A 226 2.39 -7.69 15.46
N LEU A 227 1.73 -8.01 16.58
CA LEU A 227 2.40 -8.25 17.86
C LEU A 227 3.40 -9.40 17.77
N ARG A 228 3.01 -10.52 17.13
CA ARG A 228 3.90 -11.68 16.98
C ARG A 228 5.08 -11.37 16.07
N LEU A 229 4.89 -10.62 14.98
CA LEU A 229 5.96 -10.23 14.09
C LEU A 229 7.01 -9.37 14.80
N LYS A 230 6.57 -8.38 15.58
CA LYS A 230 7.47 -7.53 16.39
C LYS A 230 8.26 -8.28 17.45
N ASN A 231 7.74 -9.40 17.95
CA ASN A 231 8.45 -10.22 18.93
C ASN A 231 9.46 -11.20 18.30
N ILE A 232 9.29 -11.51 17.00
CA ILE A 232 10.14 -12.46 16.27
C ILE A 232 11.30 -11.76 15.57
N LEU A 233 11.04 -10.56 15.04
CA LEU A 233 11.99 -9.69 14.36
C LEU A 233 12.81 -8.89 15.37
#